data_AF-A0A7W5ZIS6-F1
#
_entry.id   AF-A0A7W5ZIS6-F1
#
_cell.length_a   1.000
_cell.length_b   1.000
_cell.length_c   1.000
_cell.angle_alpha   90.00
_cell.angle_beta   90.00
_cell.angle_gamma   90.00
#
_symmetry.space_group_name_H-M   'P 1'
#
loop_
_entity.id
_entity.type
_entity.pdbx_description
1 polymer ?
#
loop_
_entity_poly.entity_id
_entity_poly.type
_entity_poly.pdbx_seq_one_letter_code
_entity_poly.pdbx_strand_id
1 'polypeptide(L)'
;MKPSKKYLSRPAKVPMTAEINDNKVNRVNSTLKKITVKHYLNLYIRPYVNDEQEEKEPNKWKHAVYVRITFNRITAKIKSAANLWCTLNEFENQTKEIEKILERESLFLIDFISRAYNEVKDNKEQDEFNVNELFYDFQYFYYELDKVIDRLLAEEIKDYLKLEPDSLDFQVLAQTVAGDYSISPLELLRYFETQKLLKPGIKQKFSEVFWTWKILYKQFKLRDAEYGLLGASVLDYAQGDFKKRFVDTLQLDPQRVAVFYQDIDYLLDKYYFAKPKALFF
;
A
#
# COMPACT_ATOMS: atom_id res chain seq x y z
N MET A 1 -33.24 34.01 4.90
CA MET A 1 -31.85 33.71 5.31
C MET A 1 -31.66 32.19 5.26
N LYS A 2 -30.68 31.67 4.50
CA LYS A 2 -30.26 30.27 4.65
C LYS A 2 -29.65 30.12 6.05
N PRO A 3 -30.06 29.13 6.87
CA PRO A 3 -29.49 28.96 8.20
C PRO A 3 -27.98 28.72 8.06
N SER A 4 -27.19 29.49 8.82
CA SER A 4 -25.75 29.31 8.92
C SER A 4 -25.46 27.86 9.30
N LYS A 5 -24.60 27.17 8.52
CA LYS A 5 -24.14 25.81 8.83
C LYS A 5 -23.59 25.80 10.25
N LYS A 6 -24.30 25.16 11.19
CA LYS A 6 -23.82 24.94 12.56
C LYS A 6 -22.54 24.09 12.45
N TYR A 7 -21.39 24.71 12.70
CA TYR A 7 -20.18 23.96 12.98
C TYR A 7 -20.43 23.18 14.28
N LEU A 8 -20.14 21.88 14.27
CA LEU A 8 -20.20 21.06 15.47
C LEU A 8 -19.27 21.66 16.53
N SER A 9 -19.74 21.74 17.78
CA SER A 9 -18.93 22.19 18.91
C SER A 9 -17.67 21.33 19.00
N ARG A 10 -16.52 21.97 19.26
CA ARG A 10 -15.23 21.27 19.32
C ARG A 10 -15.27 20.22 20.43
N PRO A 11 -14.98 18.94 20.15
CA PRO A 11 -14.90 17.92 21.19
C PRO A 11 -13.71 18.20 22.12
N ALA A 12 -13.88 17.92 23.42
CA ALA A 12 -12.86 18.15 24.44
C ALA A 12 -11.62 17.25 24.25
N LYS A 13 -11.77 16.09 23.61
CA LYS A 13 -10.70 15.16 23.27
C LYS A 13 -11.02 14.46 21.95
N VAL A 14 -10.02 14.30 21.09
CA VAL A 14 -10.16 13.52 19.86
C VAL A 14 -9.83 12.06 20.18
N PRO A 15 -10.73 11.10 19.90
CA PRO A 15 -10.48 9.68 20.14
C PRO A 15 -9.32 9.22 19.26
N MET A 16 -8.37 8.50 19.86
CA MET A 16 -7.13 8.09 19.21
C MET A 16 -6.71 6.72 19.70
N THR A 17 -6.18 5.87 18.81
CA THR A 17 -5.70 4.54 19.19
C THR A 17 -4.45 4.61 20.07
N ALA A 18 -4.23 3.54 20.83
CA ALA A 18 -2.94 3.31 21.49
C ALA A 18 -1.80 3.16 20.46
N GLU A 19 -0.56 3.31 20.93
CA GLU A 19 0.62 2.94 20.14
C GLU A 19 0.65 1.43 19.94
N ILE A 20 1.08 0.99 18.75
CA ILE A 20 1.30 -0.43 18.49
C ILE A 20 2.45 -0.91 19.38
N ASN A 21 2.31 -2.15 19.86
CA ASN A 21 3.32 -2.82 20.66
C ASN A 21 4.70 -2.79 19.96
N ASP A 22 5.74 -2.38 20.71
CA ASP A 22 7.12 -2.27 20.24
C ASP A 22 7.63 -3.56 19.59
N ASN A 23 7.22 -4.75 20.05
CA ASN A 23 7.63 -6.02 19.44
C ASN A 23 7.14 -6.17 18.00
N LYS A 24 5.96 -5.63 17.67
CA LYS A 24 5.44 -5.65 16.29
C LYS A 24 6.12 -4.56 15.46
N VAL A 25 6.32 -3.37 16.03
CA VAL A 25 7.03 -2.26 15.39
C VAL A 25 8.46 -2.67 15.01
N ASN A 26 9.19 -3.31 15.91
CA ASN A 26 10.60 -3.71 15.69
C ASN A 26 10.78 -4.75 14.58
N ARG A 27 9.71 -5.45 14.16
CA ARG A 27 9.78 -6.40 13.02
C ARG A 27 9.86 -5.71 11.67
N VAL A 28 9.36 -4.47 11.60
CA VAL A 28 9.17 -3.73 10.35
C VAL A 28 9.88 -2.38 10.34
N ASN A 29 10.25 -1.87 11.53
CA ASN A 29 11.11 -0.70 11.67
C ASN A 29 12.58 -1.10 11.57
N SER A 30 13.17 -0.91 10.40
CA SER A 30 14.59 -1.14 10.14
C SER A 30 15.45 0.11 10.39
N THR A 31 14.90 1.13 11.04
CA THR A 31 15.63 2.37 11.41
C THR A 31 16.07 2.34 12.87
N LEU A 32 17.07 3.14 13.21
CA LEU A 32 17.43 3.41 14.62
C LEU A 32 16.54 4.50 15.26
N LYS A 33 15.48 4.94 14.57
CA LYS A 33 14.62 6.04 14.99
C LYS A 33 13.26 5.50 15.42
N LYS A 34 12.62 6.18 16.38
CA LYS A 34 11.25 5.84 16.80
C LYS A 34 10.27 6.32 15.72
N ILE A 35 9.43 5.40 15.26
CA ILE A 35 8.28 5.65 14.38
C ILE A 35 7.03 5.36 15.19
N THR A 36 6.05 6.26 15.16
CA THR A 36 4.77 6.09 15.86
C THR A 36 3.62 6.39 14.92
N VAL A 37 2.67 5.46 14.84
CA VAL A 37 1.45 5.60 14.05
C VAL A 37 0.27 5.52 15.01
N LYS A 38 -0.61 6.52 14.95
CA LYS A 38 -1.86 6.56 15.71
C LYS A 38 -3.02 6.91 14.80
N HIS A 39 -4.09 6.13 14.87
CA HIS A 39 -5.32 6.43 14.17
C HIS A 39 -6.21 7.31 15.05
N TYR A 40 -7.00 8.19 14.45
CA TYR A 40 -7.95 9.03 15.17
C TYR A 40 -9.16 9.37 14.30
N LEU A 41 -10.32 9.61 14.93
CA LEU A 41 -11.50 10.10 14.20
C LEU A 41 -11.40 11.60 13.99
N ASN A 42 -11.56 12.06 12.76
CA ASN A 42 -11.63 13.50 12.51
C ASN A 42 -13.05 14.02 12.75
N LEU A 43 -13.28 14.45 14.00
CA LEU A 43 -14.55 15.00 14.45
C LEU A 43 -14.80 16.46 13.99
N TYR A 44 -13.82 17.08 13.32
CA TYR A 44 -13.95 18.46 12.81
C TYR A 44 -14.60 18.51 11.42
N ILE A 45 -14.61 17.40 10.70
CA ILE A 45 -15.30 17.26 9.41
C ILE A 45 -16.73 16.79 9.69
N ARG A 46 -17.68 17.25 8.86
CA ARG A 46 -19.07 16.84 8.98
C ARG A 46 -19.17 15.30 8.89
N PRO A 47 -19.82 14.64 9.85
CA PRO A 47 -19.98 13.20 9.82
C PRO A 47 -20.82 12.77 8.62
N TYR A 48 -20.65 11.51 8.25
CA TYR A 48 -21.56 10.81 7.39
C TYR A 48 -22.70 10.22 8.23
N VAL A 49 -23.92 10.34 7.69
CA VAL A 49 -25.18 9.94 8.32
C VAL A 49 -26.00 9.26 7.22
N ASN A 50 -26.55 8.07 7.47
CA ASN A 50 -27.24 7.30 6.43
C ASN A 50 -28.64 7.86 6.12
N ASP A 51 -29.33 8.43 7.13
CA ASP A 51 -30.68 8.96 6.99
C ASP A 51 -31.01 10.11 7.97
N GLU A 52 -32.19 10.71 7.81
CA GLU A 52 -32.68 11.82 8.66
C GLU A 52 -32.98 11.40 10.11
N GLN A 53 -33.16 10.10 10.39
CA GLN A 53 -33.35 9.61 11.76
C GLN A 53 -32.02 9.53 12.50
N GLU A 54 -30.97 9.05 11.83
CA GLU A 54 -29.60 9.04 12.35
C GLU A 54 -29.03 10.45 12.55
N GLU A 55 -29.49 11.46 11.80
CA GLU A 55 -29.05 12.85 12.02
C GLU A 55 -29.46 13.36 13.42
N LYS A 56 -30.51 12.77 14.02
CA LYS A 56 -30.98 13.08 15.38
C LYS A 56 -30.21 12.32 16.47
N GLU A 57 -29.37 11.35 16.11
CA GLU A 57 -28.64 10.49 17.03
C GLU A 57 -27.12 10.61 16.82
N PRO A 58 -26.43 11.55 17.51
CA PRO A 58 -25.00 11.78 17.33
C PRO A 58 -24.10 10.55 17.51
N ASN A 59 -24.56 9.55 18.26
CA ASN A 59 -23.81 8.31 18.50
C ASN A 59 -23.76 7.39 17.26
N LYS A 60 -24.66 7.59 16.30
CA LYS A 60 -24.71 6.85 15.02
C LYS A 60 -23.91 7.55 13.92
N TRP A 61 -23.39 8.75 14.18
CA TRP A 61 -22.63 9.50 13.21
C TRP A 61 -21.30 8.83 12.91
N LYS A 62 -21.01 8.62 11.63
CA LYS A 62 -19.75 8.02 11.19
C LYS A 62 -18.75 9.11 10.84
N HIS A 63 -17.54 8.95 11.35
CA HIS A 63 -16.44 9.87 11.10
C HIS A 63 -15.34 9.16 10.32
N ALA A 64 -14.69 9.92 9.43
CA ALA A 64 -13.54 9.41 8.71
C ALA A 64 -12.36 9.23 9.67
N VAL A 65 -11.66 8.11 9.51
CA VAL A 65 -10.41 7.83 10.22
C VAL A 65 -9.25 8.55 9.54
N TYR A 66 -8.39 9.15 10.36
CA TYR A 66 -7.14 9.80 9.96
C TYR A 66 -5.98 9.16 10.70
N VAL A 67 -4.78 9.32 10.14
CA VAL A 67 -3.55 8.79 10.71
C VAL A 67 -2.66 9.95 11.11
N ARG A 68 -2.13 9.88 12.33
CA ARG A 68 -1.03 10.73 12.79
C ARG A 68 0.23 9.87 12.84
N ILE A 69 1.23 10.29 12.09
CA ILE A 69 2.52 9.61 11.98
C ILE A 69 3.56 10.52 12.61
N THR A 70 4.40 10.00 13.49
CA THR A 70 5.51 10.73 14.10
C THR A 70 6.81 9.99 13.82
N PHE A 71 7.74 10.65 13.14
CA PHE A 71 9.10 10.18 12.89
C PHE A 71 10.09 11.20 13.47
N ASN A 72 10.93 10.78 14.40
CA ASN A 72 11.97 11.64 15.00
C ASN A 72 11.47 13.05 15.41
N ARG A 73 10.30 13.12 16.07
CA ARG A 73 9.60 14.36 16.53
C ARG A 73 8.88 15.16 15.43
N ILE A 74 9.08 14.86 14.16
CA ILE A 74 8.32 15.46 13.06
C ILE A 74 7.02 14.67 12.89
N THR A 75 5.89 15.38 12.78
CA THR A 75 4.57 14.77 12.66
C THR A 75 3.94 15.06 11.31
N ALA A 76 3.48 14.03 10.62
CA ALA A 76 2.61 14.10 9.46
C ALA A 76 1.19 13.65 9.83
N LYS A 77 0.19 14.22 9.15
CA LYS A 77 -1.21 13.81 9.28
C LYS A 77 -1.77 13.52 7.90
N ILE A 78 -2.26 12.31 7.71
CA ILE A 78 -2.84 11.86 6.45
C ILE A 78 -4.23 11.29 6.69
N LYS A 79 -5.07 11.27 5.66
CA LYS A 79 -6.30 10.49 5.69
C LYS A 79 -5.95 8.99 5.68
N SER A 80 -6.65 8.17 6.46
CA SER A 80 -6.44 6.70 6.44
C SER A 80 -6.76 6.14 5.05
N ALA A 81 -5.85 5.29 4.57
CA ALA A 81 -5.96 4.56 3.33
C ALA A 81 -7.06 3.49 3.38
N ALA A 82 -7.40 3.00 4.58
CA ALA A 82 -8.52 2.08 4.75
C ALA A 82 -9.87 2.72 4.37
N ASN A 83 -9.90 4.06 4.22
CA ASN A 83 -11.10 4.85 3.97
C ASN A 83 -12.24 4.46 4.92
N LEU A 84 -11.87 4.12 6.15
CA LEU A 84 -12.77 3.61 7.17
C LEU A 84 -13.62 4.76 7.72
N TRP A 85 -14.92 4.51 7.81
CA TRP A 85 -15.90 5.38 8.44
C TRP A 85 -16.55 4.62 9.57
N CYS A 86 -16.32 5.06 10.80
CA CYS A 86 -16.88 4.41 11.98
C CYS A 86 -17.45 5.44 12.96
N THR A 87 -18.38 4.98 13.76
CA THR A 87 -18.90 5.72 14.92
C THR A 87 -17.84 5.83 16.00
N LEU A 88 -18.03 6.78 16.93
CA LEU A 88 -17.17 6.92 18.11
C LEU A 88 -17.06 5.60 18.89
N ASN A 89 -18.21 4.95 19.10
CA ASN A 89 -18.29 3.71 19.87
C ASN A 89 -17.59 2.53 19.19
N GLU A 90 -17.72 2.38 17.86
CA GLU A 90 -17.00 1.34 17.10
C GLU A 90 -15.48 1.54 17.16
N PHE A 91 -15.02 2.80 17.09
CA PHE A 91 -13.61 3.13 17.12
C PHE A 91 -12.99 2.96 18.51
N GLU A 92 -13.68 3.40 19.57
CA GLU A 92 -13.18 3.29 20.95
C GLU A 92 -13.16 1.85 21.45
N ASN A 93 -14.15 1.03 21.08
CA ASN A 93 -14.20 -0.38 21.48
C ASN A 93 -13.40 -1.31 20.55
N GLN A 94 -12.86 -0.80 19.44
CA GLN A 94 -12.05 -1.53 18.46
C GLN A 94 -12.57 -2.95 18.20
N THR A 95 -13.62 -3.10 17.40
CA THR A 95 -14.00 -4.44 16.92
C THR A 95 -12.78 -5.13 16.32
N LYS A 96 -12.68 -6.46 16.44
CA LYS A 96 -11.50 -7.23 15.96
C LYS A 96 -11.13 -6.91 14.51
N GLU A 97 -12.13 -6.65 13.68
CA GLU A 97 -11.96 -6.26 12.29
C GLU A 97 -11.28 -4.88 12.14
N ILE A 98 -11.80 -3.86 12.85
CA ILE A 98 -11.21 -2.52 12.86
C ILE A 98 -9.79 -2.58 13.42
N GLU A 99 -9.58 -3.27 14.54
CA GLU A 99 -8.26 -3.43 15.15
C GLU A 99 -7.26 -4.00 14.14
N LYS A 100 -7.63 -5.09 13.44
CA LYS A 100 -6.77 -5.72 12.44
C LYS A 100 -6.45 -4.79 11.26
N ILE A 101 -7.44 -4.05 10.75
CA ILE A 101 -7.26 -3.09 9.64
C ILE A 101 -6.27 -1.98 10.05
N LEU A 102 -6.48 -1.37 11.22
CA LEU A 102 -5.65 -0.27 11.70
C LEU A 102 -4.23 -0.75 12.06
N GLU A 103 -4.09 -1.97 12.57
CA GLU A 103 -2.78 -2.58 12.80
C GLU A 103 -2.02 -2.78 11.47
N ARG A 104 -2.68 -3.35 10.45
CA ARG A 104 -2.08 -3.57 9.13
C ARG A 104 -1.64 -2.26 8.47
N GLU A 105 -2.51 -1.24 8.47
CA GLU A 105 -2.17 0.09 7.96
C GLU A 105 -0.95 0.66 8.68
N SER A 106 -0.87 0.52 10.00
CA SER A 106 0.26 1.04 10.75
C SER A 106 1.58 0.30 10.47
N LEU A 107 1.57 -1.03 10.42
CA LEU A 107 2.77 -1.82 10.13
C LEU A 107 3.30 -1.50 8.73
N PHE A 108 2.38 -1.38 7.78
CA PHE A 108 2.68 -0.91 6.43
C PHE A 108 3.33 0.48 6.44
N LEU A 109 2.73 1.48 7.12
CA LEU A 109 3.29 2.83 7.17
C LEU A 109 4.67 2.87 7.84
N ILE A 110 4.90 2.04 8.86
CA ILE A 110 6.20 1.94 9.53
C ILE A 110 7.26 1.36 8.59
N ASP A 111 6.98 0.26 7.89
CA ASP A 111 7.90 -0.32 6.89
C ASP A 111 8.18 0.68 5.76
N PHE A 112 7.13 1.34 5.28
CA PHE A 112 7.25 2.34 4.23
C PHE A 112 8.20 3.49 4.62
N ILE A 113 7.98 4.11 5.79
CA ILE A 113 8.87 5.17 6.31
C ILE A 113 10.29 4.65 6.52
N SER A 114 10.42 3.41 7.01
CA SER A 114 11.74 2.83 7.30
C SER A 114 12.56 2.63 6.03
N ARG A 115 11.93 2.16 4.95
CA ARG A 115 12.58 2.00 3.64
C ARG A 115 12.98 3.34 3.05
N ALA A 116 12.05 4.29 2.99
CA ALA A 116 12.31 5.62 2.45
C ALA A 116 13.44 6.31 3.22
N TYR A 117 13.45 6.22 4.55
CA TYR A 117 14.52 6.79 5.38
C TYR A 117 15.88 6.16 5.08
N ASN A 118 15.96 4.84 4.98
CA ASN A 118 17.23 4.16 4.72
C ASN A 118 17.77 4.48 3.32
N GLU A 119 16.90 4.61 2.31
CA GLU A 119 17.30 5.03 0.97
C GLU A 119 17.89 6.44 0.96
N VAL A 120 17.22 7.40 1.60
CA VAL A 120 17.73 8.78 1.75
C VAL A 120 19.05 8.79 2.52
N LYS A 121 19.16 8.00 3.60
CA LYS A 121 20.39 7.91 4.40
C LYS A 121 21.58 7.35 3.61
N ASP A 122 21.34 6.37 2.74
CA ASP A 122 22.39 5.77 1.91
C ASP A 122 22.82 6.72 0.77
N ASN A 123 21.90 7.57 0.30
CA ASN A 123 22.15 8.65 -0.64
C ASN A 123 22.60 9.93 0.10
N LYS A 124 23.88 10.00 0.46
CA LYS A 124 24.55 11.07 1.23
C LYS A 124 24.39 12.53 0.73
N GLU A 125 23.59 12.77 -0.30
CA GLU A 125 23.39 14.07 -0.96
C GLU A 125 22.13 14.81 -0.52
N GLN A 126 21.23 14.19 0.26
CA GLN A 126 19.99 14.83 0.72
C GLN A 126 20.06 15.35 2.16
N ASP A 127 19.44 16.52 2.35
CA ASP A 127 19.12 17.11 3.65
C ASP A 127 18.22 16.19 4.49
N GLU A 128 18.13 16.48 5.78
CA GLU A 128 17.42 15.72 6.82
C GLU A 128 16.05 15.17 6.35
N PHE A 129 15.86 13.84 6.42
CA PHE A 129 14.62 13.17 6.01
C PHE A 129 13.37 13.79 6.66
N ASN A 130 12.47 14.30 5.82
CA ASN A 130 11.22 14.94 6.24
C ASN A 130 10.00 14.04 5.93
N VAL A 131 9.39 13.51 6.98
CA VAL A 131 8.20 12.66 6.84
C VAL A 131 6.99 13.38 6.21
N ASN A 132 6.90 14.71 6.29
CA ASN A 132 5.80 15.43 5.61
C ASN A 132 5.96 15.42 4.09
N GLU A 133 7.19 15.53 3.59
CA GLU A 133 7.47 15.48 2.15
C GLU A 133 7.17 14.09 1.59
N LEU A 134 7.52 13.04 2.34
CA LEU A 134 7.17 11.66 1.99
C LEU A 134 5.67 11.46 1.78
N PHE A 135 4.83 12.22 2.51
CA PHE A 135 3.39 12.07 2.49
C PHE A 135 2.63 13.16 1.69
N TYR A 136 3.34 14.09 1.02
CA TYR A 136 2.70 15.22 0.34
C TYR A 136 1.70 14.78 -0.75
N ASP A 137 2.10 13.82 -1.59
CA ASP A 137 1.28 13.20 -2.64
C ASP A 137 1.17 11.68 -2.45
N PHE A 138 1.23 11.20 -1.20
CA PHE A 138 1.17 9.78 -0.93
C PHE A 138 -0.18 9.19 -1.34
N GLN A 139 -0.11 8.19 -2.22
CA GLN A 139 -1.27 7.38 -2.59
C GLN A 139 -0.98 5.93 -2.22
N TYR A 140 -1.84 5.36 -1.39
CA TYR A 140 -1.66 4.01 -0.87
C TYR A 140 -1.44 2.96 -1.96
N PHE A 141 -2.15 3.08 -3.09
CA PHE A 141 -2.05 2.10 -4.16
C PHE A 141 -0.63 1.97 -4.73
N TYR A 142 0.24 2.98 -4.59
CA TYR A 142 1.64 2.89 -5.03
C TYR A 142 2.42 1.79 -4.31
N TYR A 143 1.98 1.38 -3.12
CA TYR A 143 2.63 0.36 -2.31
C TYR A 143 1.75 -0.88 -2.12
N GLU A 144 0.61 -0.93 -2.79
CA GLU A 144 -0.19 -2.14 -2.88
C GLU A 144 0.60 -3.21 -3.62
N LEU A 145 0.55 -4.45 -3.12
CA LEU A 145 1.32 -5.58 -3.62
C LEU A 145 1.16 -5.77 -5.13
N ASP A 146 -0.03 -5.54 -5.68
CA ASP A 146 -0.29 -5.59 -7.11
C ASP A 146 0.58 -4.63 -7.92
N LYS A 147 0.67 -3.37 -7.46
CA LYS A 147 1.48 -2.35 -8.12
C LYS A 147 2.96 -2.59 -7.92
N VAL A 148 3.35 -3.08 -6.75
CA VAL A 148 4.73 -3.51 -6.50
C VAL A 148 5.10 -4.61 -7.49
N ILE A 149 4.30 -5.67 -7.61
CA ILE A 149 4.56 -6.78 -8.54
C ILE A 149 4.60 -6.30 -9.99
N ASP A 150 3.65 -5.47 -10.42
CA ASP A 150 3.63 -4.90 -11.78
C ASP A 150 4.96 -4.19 -12.10
N ARG A 151 5.43 -3.36 -11.16
CA ARG A 151 6.70 -2.63 -11.28
C ARG A 151 7.93 -3.53 -11.33
N LEU A 152 8.01 -4.53 -10.44
CA LEU A 152 9.16 -5.44 -10.41
C LEU A 152 9.21 -6.31 -11.69
N LEU A 153 8.05 -6.69 -12.23
CA LEU A 153 7.99 -7.40 -13.50
C LEU A 153 8.42 -6.50 -14.67
N ALA A 154 8.03 -5.22 -14.68
CA ALA A 154 8.49 -4.27 -15.68
C ALA A 154 10.02 -4.07 -15.63
N GLU A 155 10.62 -4.03 -14.43
CA GLU A 155 12.08 -4.01 -14.27
C GLU A 155 12.74 -5.28 -14.83
N GLU A 156 12.14 -6.47 -14.63
CA GLU A 156 12.65 -7.70 -15.23
C GLU A 156 12.57 -7.69 -16.76
N ILE A 157 11.48 -7.19 -17.32
CA ILE A 157 11.35 -7.03 -18.78
C ILE A 157 12.44 -6.10 -19.31
N LYS A 158 12.69 -4.97 -18.63
CA LYS A 158 13.74 -4.00 -18.97
C LYS A 158 15.14 -4.62 -18.91
N ASP A 159 15.48 -5.34 -17.84
CA ASP A 159 16.75 -6.07 -17.69
C ASP A 159 16.95 -7.10 -18.83
N TYR A 160 15.87 -7.75 -19.27
CA TYR A 160 15.91 -8.78 -20.30
C TYR A 160 16.09 -8.23 -21.72
N LEU A 161 15.47 -7.09 -22.01
CA LEU A 161 15.50 -6.46 -23.34
C LEU A 161 16.85 -5.82 -23.70
N LYS A 162 17.70 -5.48 -22.70
CA LYS A 162 18.99 -4.81 -22.90
C LYS A 162 18.90 -3.62 -23.88
N LEU A 163 17.86 -2.79 -23.72
CA LEU A 163 17.63 -1.63 -24.58
C LEU A 163 18.65 -0.52 -24.32
N GLU A 164 18.88 0.32 -25.33
CA GLU A 164 19.65 1.55 -25.18
C GLU A 164 18.85 2.58 -24.37
N PRO A 165 19.48 3.26 -23.38
CA PRO A 165 18.80 4.21 -22.48
C PRO A 165 18.02 5.34 -23.17
N ASP A 166 18.37 5.69 -24.40
CA ASP A 166 17.74 6.82 -25.12
C ASP A 166 16.64 6.40 -26.11
N SER A 167 16.34 5.10 -26.22
CA SER A 167 15.28 4.61 -27.10
C SER A 167 13.89 4.94 -26.53
N LEU A 168 12.92 5.21 -27.41
CA LEU A 168 11.52 5.43 -27.00
C LEU A 168 10.97 4.27 -26.17
N ASP A 169 11.32 3.03 -26.54
CA ASP A 169 10.96 1.81 -25.82
C ASP A 169 11.51 1.79 -24.39
N PHE A 170 12.76 2.21 -24.21
CA PHE A 170 13.36 2.34 -22.89
C PHE A 170 12.66 3.43 -22.06
N GLN A 171 12.35 4.58 -22.67
CA GLN A 171 11.64 5.67 -21.97
C GLN A 171 10.25 5.23 -21.50
N VAL A 172 9.47 4.54 -22.35
CA VAL A 172 8.16 3.98 -21.98
C VAL A 172 8.28 2.98 -20.82
N LEU A 173 9.29 2.11 -20.86
CA LEU A 173 9.57 1.17 -19.77
C LEU A 173 9.97 1.89 -18.48
N ALA A 174 10.88 2.86 -18.57
CA ALA A 174 11.34 3.65 -17.43
C ALA A 174 10.18 4.39 -16.77
N GLN A 175 9.31 5.01 -17.55
CA GLN A 175 8.11 5.70 -17.07
C GLN A 175 7.06 4.72 -16.49
N THR A 176 6.92 3.53 -17.08
CA THR A 176 6.04 2.50 -16.49
C THR A 176 6.58 1.98 -15.16
N VAL A 177 7.89 1.80 -15.04
CA VAL A 177 8.57 1.44 -13.78
C VAL A 177 8.43 2.55 -12.74
N ALA A 178 8.55 3.83 -13.14
CA ALA A 178 8.32 4.98 -12.28
C ALA A 178 6.86 5.11 -11.83
N GLY A 179 5.93 4.50 -12.58
CA GLY A 179 4.50 4.54 -12.28
C GLY A 179 3.74 5.66 -12.99
N ASP A 180 4.39 6.37 -13.92
CA ASP A 180 3.80 7.45 -14.71
C ASP A 180 2.73 6.95 -15.68
N TYR A 181 2.89 5.70 -16.15
CA TYR A 181 1.94 5.05 -17.05
C TYR A 181 1.22 3.88 -16.39
N SER A 182 -0.09 3.83 -16.60
CA SER A 182 -0.94 2.70 -16.18
C SER A 182 -0.93 1.54 -17.18
N ILE A 183 0.23 1.20 -17.73
CA ILE A 183 0.39 0.05 -18.65
C ILE A 183 0.70 -1.19 -17.82
N SER A 184 -0.06 -2.27 -18.02
CA SER A 184 0.23 -3.54 -17.34
C SER A 184 1.46 -4.24 -17.93
N PRO A 185 2.18 -5.04 -17.15
CA PRO A 185 3.30 -5.83 -17.66
C PRO A 185 2.92 -6.77 -18.82
N LEU A 186 1.68 -7.27 -18.83
CA LEU A 186 1.18 -8.11 -19.93
C LEU A 186 1.01 -7.31 -21.23
N GLU A 187 0.54 -6.07 -21.14
CA GLU A 187 0.43 -5.17 -22.30
C GLU A 187 1.81 -4.79 -22.82
N LEU A 188 2.76 -4.46 -21.93
CA LEU A 188 4.17 -4.24 -22.29
C LEU A 188 4.76 -5.46 -23.01
N LEU A 189 4.57 -6.66 -22.44
CA LEU A 189 5.07 -7.90 -23.03
C LEU A 189 4.54 -8.08 -24.45
N ARG A 190 3.23 -7.94 -24.64
CA ARG A 190 2.60 -8.07 -25.98
C ARG A 190 3.14 -7.03 -26.95
N TYR A 191 3.32 -5.79 -26.51
CA TYR A 191 3.91 -4.74 -27.33
C TYR A 191 5.32 -5.14 -27.81
N PHE A 192 6.21 -5.55 -26.91
CA PHE A 192 7.58 -5.95 -27.29
C PHE A 192 7.64 -7.26 -28.09
N GLU A 193 6.68 -8.17 -27.90
CA GLU A 193 6.49 -9.34 -28.77
C GLU A 193 6.18 -8.87 -30.21
N THR A 194 5.27 -7.91 -30.39
CA THR A 194 4.94 -7.37 -31.72
C THR A 194 6.09 -6.63 -32.39
N GLN A 195 6.93 -5.96 -31.60
CA GLN A 195 8.13 -5.27 -32.10
C GLN A 195 9.31 -6.22 -32.36
N LYS A 196 9.18 -7.52 -32.06
CA LYS A 196 10.25 -8.53 -32.16
C LYS A 196 11.49 -8.17 -31.32
N LEU A 197 11.32 -7.40 -30.25
CA LEU A 197 12.40 -6.97 -29.36
C LEU A 197 12.68 -8.01 -28.27
N LEU A 198 11.69 -8.83 -27.93
CA LEU A 198 11.84 -9.87 -26.91
C LEU A 198 12.61 -11.08 -27.43
N LYS A 199 13.64 -11.49 -26.69
CA LYS A 199 14.21 -12.83 -26.88
C LYS A 199 13.18 -13.88 -26.44
N PRO A 200 13.12 -15.05 -27.10
CA PRO A 200 12.40 -16.19 -26.57
C PRO A 200 12.85 -16.46 -25.13
N GLY A 201 11.93 -16.58 -24.17
CA GLY A 201 12.26 -16.97 -22.80
C GLY A 201 11.61 -16.15 -21.70
N ILE A 202 11.38 -14.83 -21.86
CA ILE A 202 10.88 -14.03 -20.72
C ILE A 202 9.49 -14.49 -20.25
N LYS A 203 8.61 -14.82 -21.21
CA LYS A 203 7.26 -15.29 -20.90
C LYS A 203 7.29 -16.69 -20.29
N GLN A 204 8.22 -17.52 -20.76
CA GLN A 204 8.45 -18.89 -20.28
C GLN A 204 9.15 -18.93 -18.91
N LYS A 205 9.80 -17.85 -18.50
CA LYS A 205 10.49 -17.74 -17.21
C LYS A 205 9.51 -17.72 -16.03
N PHE A 206 8.31 -17.18 -16.24
CA PHE A 206 7.29 -17.02 -15.22
C PHE A 206 6.10 -17.94 -15.48
N SER A 207 5.43 -18.37 -14.41
CA SER A 207 4.22 -19.17 -14.48
C SER A 207 3.09 -18.44 -15.22
N GLU A 208 2.21 -19.20 -15.87
CA GLU A 208 1.03 -18.64 -16.54
C GLU A 208 0.13 -17.86 -15.57
N VAL A 209 0.01 -18.35 -14.32
CA VAL A 209 -0.76 -17.70 -13.25
C VAL A 209 -0.23 -16.29 -12.97
N PHE A 210 1.09 -16.11 -12.98
CA PHE A 210 1.73 -14.81 -12.78
C PHE A 210 1.26 -13.76 -13.78
N TRP A 211 1.14 -14.13 -15.06
CA TRP A 211 0.66 -13.23 -16.11
C TRP A 211 -0.83 -12.87 -15.98
N THR A 212 -1.58 -13.60 -15.16
CA THR A 212 -2.98 -13.31 -14.82
C THR A 212 -3.15 -12.69 -13.43
N TRP A 213 -2.06 -12.43 -12.72
CA TRP A 213 -2.03 -11.95 -11.33
C TRP A 213 -2.97 -10.78 -11.10
N LYS A 214 -2.93 -9.74 -11.93
CA LYS A 214 -3.76 -8.53 -11.79
C LYS A 214 -5.26 -8.84 -11.73
N ILE A 215 -5.70 -9.81 -12.53
CA ILE A 215 -7.11 -10.25 -12.54
C ILE A 215 -7.42 -11.00 -11.26
N LEU A 216 -6.56 -11.94 -10.88
CA LEU A 216 -6.71 -12.75 -9.66
C LEU A 216 -6.72 -11.87 -8.41
N TYR A 217 -5.78 -10.93 -8.31
CA TYR A 217 -5.67 -9.99 -7.20
C TYR A 217 -6.89 -9.08 -7.08
N LYS A 218 -7.40 -8.54 -8.20
CA LYS A 218 -8.64 -7.77 -8.20
C LYS A 218 -9.83 -8.61 -7.71
N GLN A 219 -9.94 -9.86 -8.15
CA GLN A 219 -11.00 -10.76 -7.67
C GLN A 219 -10.86 -11.09 -6.19
N PHE A 220 -9.63 -11.32 -5.72
CA PHE A 220 -9.33 -11.56 -4.32
C PHE A 220 -9.78 -10.37 -3.46
N LYS A 221 -9.38 -9.16 -3.83
CA LYS A 221 -9.74 -7.92 -3.12
C LYS A 221 -11.26 -7.73 -3.05
N LEU A 222 -12.01 -8.09 -4.08
CA LEU A 222 -13.47 -7.98 -4.08
C LEU A 222 -14.17 -9.02 -3.21
N ARG A 223 -13.51 -10.13 -2.88
CA ARG A 223 -14.10 -11.28 -2.19
C ARG A 223 -13.64 -11.43 -0.74
N ASP A 224 -12.43 -10.98 -0.42
CA ASP A 224 -11.90 -11.02 0.95
C ASP A 224 -12.25 -9.72 1.67
N ALA A 225 -13.02 -9.82 2.76
CA ALA A 225 -13.49 -8.66 3.51
C ALA A 225 -12.35 -7.84 4.12
N GLU A 226 -11.25 -8.49 4.55
CA GLU A 226 -10.15 -7.80 5.22
C GLU A 226 -9.20 -7.12 4.22
N TYR A 227 -8.99 -7.75 3.07
CA TYR A 227 -8.17 -7.18 2.00
C TYR A 227 -8.98 -6.27 1.07
N GLY A 228 -10.31 -6.28 1.13
CA GLY A 228 -11.13 -5.41 0.28
C GLY A 228 -10.94 -3.91 0.52
N LEU A 229 -10.64 -3.51 1.76
CA LEU A 229 -10.47 -2.10 2.12
C LEU A 229 -9.06 -1.58 1.80
N LEU A 230 -8.03 -2.24 2.31
CA LEU A 230 -6.63 -1.83 2.12
C LEU A 230 -5.97 -2.55 0.95
N GLY A 231 -6.37 -3.74 0.54
CA GLY A 231 -5.51 -4.61 -0.29
C GLY A 231 -4.37 -5.20 0.54
N ALA A 232 -3.43 -5.87 -0.12
CA ALA A 232 -2.24 -6.46 0.49
C ALA A 232 -1.03 -5.56 0.28
N SER A 233 -0.18 -5.48 1.29
CA SER A 233 1.18 -4.94 1.20
C SER A 233 2.20 -6.06 1.00
N VAL A 234 3.46 -5.71 0.73
CA VAL A 234 4.57 -6.68 0.72
C VAL A 234 4.75 -7.34 2.10
N LEU A 235 4.47 -6.62 3.19
CA LEU A 235 4.49 -7.20 4.54
C LEU A 235 3.42 -8.28 4.71
N ASP A 236 2.20 -8.04 4.23
CA ASP A 236 1.13 -9.04 4.29
C ASP A 236 1.52 -10.31 3.53
N TYR A 237 2.18 -10.16 2.38
CA TYR A 237 2.71 -11.26 1.59
C TYR A 237 3.81 -12.04 2.31
N ALA A 238 4.77 -11.33 2.91
CA ALA A 238 5.99 -11.93 3.48
C ALA A 238 5.77 -12.52 4.89
N GLN A 239 4.91 -11.88 5.70
CA GLN A 239 4.78 -12.18 7.14
C GLN A 239 3.33 -12.44 7.58
N GLY A 240 2.36 -12.18 6.71
CA GLY A 240 0.94 -12.27 7.03
C GLY A 240 0.27 -13.57 6.58
N ASP A 241 -1.07 -13.55 6.63
CA ASP A 241 -1.93 -14.65 6.18
C ASP A 241 -2.32 -14.53 4.69
N PHE A 242 -1.72 -13.58 3.95
CA PHE A 242 -2.06 -13.28 2.56
C PHE A 242 -1.99 -14.52 1.67
N LYS A 243 -0.87 -15.25 1.66
CA LYS A 243 -0.68 -16.42 0.77
C LYS A 243 -1.81 -17.44 0.98
N LYS A 244 -2.13 -17.76 2.24
CA LYS A 244 -3.22 -18.68 2.57
C LYS A 244 -4.58 -18.14 2.11
N ARG A 245 -4.91 -16.89 2.48
CA ARG A 245 -6.20 -16.27 2.12
C ARG A 245 -6.39 -16.14 0.61
N PHE A 246 -5.31 -15.83 -0.12
CA PHE A 246 -5.36 -15.71 -1.56
C PHE A 246 -5.77 -17.02 -2.23
N VAL A 247 -5.18 -18.14 -1.79
CA VAL A 247 -5.55 -19.49 -2.26
C VAL A 247 -6.98 -19.84 -1.85
N ASP A 248 -7.34 -19.65 -0.58
CA ASP A 248 -8.64 -20.06 -0.04
C ASP A 248 -9.79 -19.27 -0.68
N THR A 249 -9.66 -17.94 -0.79
CA THR A 249 -10.69 -17.04 -1.34
C THR A 249 -10.92 -17.25 -2.83
N LEU A 250 -9.87 -17.58 -3.58
CA LEU A 250 -9.96 -17.80 -5.03
C LEU A 250 -10.14 -19.28 -5.40
N GLN A 251 -10.07 -20.20 -4.43
CA GLN A 251 -10.14 -21.66 -4.64
C GLN A 251 -9.10 -22.14 -5.66
N LEU A 252 -7.87 -21.62 -5.55
CA LEU A 252 -6.79 -21.97 -6.47
C LEU A 252 -6.16 -23.32 -6.09
N ASP A 253 -5.67 -24.06 -7.10
CA ASP A 253 -4.90 -25.28 -6.89
C ASP A 253 -3.54 -24.94 -6.22
N PRO A 254 -3.27 -25.42 -4.98
CA PRO A 254 -2.05 -25.10 -4.25
C PRO A 254 -0.76 -25.41 -5.02
N GLN A 255 -0.75 -26.47 -5.85
CA GLN A 255 0.43 -26.83 -6.63
C GLN A 255 0.75 -25.81 -7.72
N ARG A 256 -0.28 -25.28 -8.38
CA ARG A 256 -0.14 -24.23 -9.41
C ARG A 256 0.29 -22.90 -8.81
N VAL A 257 -0.18 -22.60 -7.60
CA VAL A 257 0.14 -21.34 -6.92
C VAL A 257 1.55 -21.37 -6.30
N ALA A 258 2.10 -22.55 -5.99
CA ALA A 258 3.46 -22.66 -5.46
C ALA A 258 4.52 -22.06 -6.40
N VAL A 259 4.46 -22.36 -7.69
CA VAL A 259 5.38 -21.79 -8.71
C VAL A 259 5.16 -20.29 -8.85
N PHE A 260 3.91 -19.85 -8.82
CA PHE A 260 3.56 -18.43 -8.82
C PHE A 260 4.15 -17.67 -7.61
N TYR A 261 4.15 -18.28 -6.41
CA TYR A 261 4.80 -17.66 -5.27
C TYR A 261 6.32 -17.63 -5.41
N GLN A 262 6.94 -18.67 -5.97
CA GLN A 262 8.37 -18.65 -6.30
C GLN A 262 8.72 -17.51 -7.27
N ASP A 263 7.86 -17.23 -8.26
CA ASP A 263 8.03 -16.12 -9.19
C ASP A 263 7.99 -14.75 -8.47
N ILE A 264 7.03 -14.55 -7.56
CA ILE A 264 6.96 -13.32 -6.75
C ILE A 264 8.17 -13.22 -5.83
N ASP A 265 8.50 -14.29 -5.09
CA ASP A 265 9.61 -14.33 -4.15
C ASP A 265 10.92 -13.97 -4.89
N TYR A 266 11.14 -14.51 -6.10
CA TYR A 266 12.27 -14.16 -6.97
C TYR A 266 12.32 -12.66 -7.30
N LEU A 267 11.20 -12.05 -7.70
CA LEU A 267 11.17 -10.62 -8.03
C LEU A 267 11.39 -9.74 -6.81
N LEU A 268 10.78 -10.09 -5.67
CA LEU A 268 10.97 -9.38 -4.42
C LEU A 268 12.42 -9.46 -3.99
N ASP A 269 13.03 -10.65 -4.01
CA ASP A 269 14.44 -10.82 -3.65
C ASP A 269 15.35 -10.01 -4.58
N LYS A 270 15.17 -10.12 -5.91
CA LYS A 270 16.03 -9.48 -6.89
C LYS A 270 15.93 -7.95 -6.90
N TYR A 271 14.73 -7.39 -6.75
CA TYR A 271 14.49 -5.97 -6.98
C TYR A 271 14.02 -5.19 -5.77
N TYR A 272 13.30 -5.84 -4.84
CA TYR A 272 12.69 -5.16 -3.70
C TYR A 272 13.54 -5.26 -2.42
N PHE A 273 14.20 -6.39 -2.19
CA PHE A 273 15.07 -6.61 -1.03
C PHE A 273 16.56 -6.45 -1.34
N ALA A 274 17.02 -6.86 -2.53
CA ALA A 274 18.45 -6.79 -2.89
C ALA A 274 18.94 -5.40 -3.33
N LYS A 275 18.05 -4.47 -3.71
CA LYS A 275 18.45 -3.11 -4.11
C LYS A 275 18.09 -2.09 -3.01
N PRO A 276 19.07 -1.44 -2.35
CA PRO A 276 18.82 -0.24 -1.55
C PRO A 276 18.58 1.02 -2.40
N LYS A 277 18.40 0.91 -3.73
CA LYS A 277 18.53 2.05 -4.63
C LYS A 277 17.43 2.12 -5.68
N ALA A 278 16.82 3.31 -5.72
CA ALA A 278 16.04 3.89 -6.79
C ALA A 278 14.66 3.30 -6.98
N LEU A 279 13.75 3.56 -6.04
CA LEU A 279 12.33 3.34 -6.30
C LEU A 279 11.40 4.45 -5.84
N PHE A 280 11.89 5.66 -5.56
CA PHE A 280 11.02 6.81 -5.30
C PHE A 280 11.65 8.08 -5.88
N PHE A 281 11.17 8.50 -7.05
CA PHE A 281 10.87 9.88 -7.51
C PHE A 281 10.34 9.79 -8.94
#